data_AF-A0A4Q7E285-F1
#
_entry.id   AF-A0A4Q7E285-F1
#
_cell.length_a   1.000
_cell.length_b   1.000
_cell.length_c   1.000
_cell.angle_alpha   90.00
_cell.angle_beta   90.00
_cell.angle_gamma   90.00
#
_symmetry.space_group_name_H-M   'P 1'
#
loop_
_entity.id
_entity.type
_entity.pdbx_description
1 polymer ?
#
loop_
_entity_poly.entity_id
_entity_poly.type
_entity_poly.pdbx_seq_one_letter_code
_entity_poly.pdbx_strand_id
1 'polypeptide(L)' 'MPEYWIVEHPQAGCVTVLAMVEGAYTEMVFNRGDTVTSPTFPQWQLTVEEMLRS' A
#
# COMPACT_ATOMS: atom_id res chain seq x y z
N MET A 1 0.91 14.96 -3.58
CA MET A 1 2.26 14.38 -3.37
C MET A 1 2.38 13.14 -4.24
N PRO A 2 3.56 12.82 -4.79
CA PRO A 2 3.78 11.53 -5.47
C PRO A 2 3.60 10.35 -4.51
N GLU A 3 2.99 9.28 -5.01
CA GLU A 3 2.74 8.03 -4.28
C GLU A 3 2.87 6.84 -5.24
N TYR A 4 3.53 5.76 -4.79
CA TYR A 4 3.78 4.54 -5.55
C TYR A 4 3.38 3.32 -4.74
N TRP A 5 2.92 2.30 -5.45
CA TRP A 5 2.41 1.08 -4.86
C TRP A 5 3.19 -0.09 -5.43
N ILE A 6 3.79 -0.87 -4.55
CA ILE A 6 4.38 -2.16 -4.88
C ILE A 6 3.41 -3.20 -4.35
N VAL A 7 2.70 -3.85 -5.27
CA VAL A 7 1.81 -4.95 -4.95
C VAL A 7 2.58 -6.24 -5.21
N GLU A 8 3.01 -6.90 -4.14
CA GLU A 8 3.76 -8.14 -4.26
C GLU A 8 2.88 -9.26 -4.81
N HIS A 9 3.50 -10.29 -5.40
CA HIS A 9 2.75 -11.42 -5.92
C HIS A 9 1.85 -12.03 -4.82
N PRO A 10 0.65 -12.53 -5.14
CA PRO A 10 -0.29 -13.08 -4.16
C PRO A 10 0.25 -14.15 -3.20
N GLN A 11 1.42 -14.75 -3.44
CA GLN A 11 2.06 -15.67 -2.48
C GLN A 11 2.92 -14.97 -1.42
N ALA A 12 3.53 -13.81 -1.74
CA ALA A 12 4.33 -13.03 -0.81
C ALA A 12 3.43 -12.24 0.18
N GLY A 13 2.28 -11.74 -0.29
CA GLY A 13 1.18 -11.37 0.61
C GLY A 13 1.33 -10.01 1.30
N CYS A 14 2.06 -9.06 0.73
CA CYS A 14 2.15 -7.70 1.25
C CYS A 14 1.98 -6.65 0.15
N VAL A 15 1.68 -5.43 0.58
CA VAL A 15 1.61 -4.24 -0.26
C VAL A 15 2.47 -3.17 0.40
N THR A 16 3.33 -2.54 -0.39
CA THR A 16 4.16 -1.43 0.06
C THR A 16 3.69 -0.14 -0.60
N VAL A 17 3.34 0.86 0.21
CA VAL A 17 3.02 2.22 -0.24
C VAL A 17 4.22 3.11 0.04
N LEU A 18 4.74 3.75 -1.01
CA LEU A 18 5.78 4.77 -0.90
C LEU A 18 5.17 6.14 -1.16
N ALA A 19 5.19 7.02 -0.16
CA ALA A 19 4.68 8.37 -0.27
C ALA A 19 5.80 9.39 -0.13
N MET A 20 5.80 10.44 -0.96
CA MET A 20 6.78 11.51 -0.84
C MET A 20 6.44 12.45 0.32
N VAL A 21 7.31 12.45 1.32
CA VAL A 21 7.24 13.31 2.52
C VAL A 21 8.55 14.08 2.60
N GLU A 22 8.47 15.41 2.64
CA GLU A 22 9.64 16.31 2.78
C GLU A 22 10.77 16.06 1.76
N GLY A 23 10.41 15.67 0.53
CA GLY A 23 11.37 15.42 -0.55
C GLY A 23 12.01 14.02 -0.56
N ALA A 24 11.60 13.12 0.34
CA ALA A 24 12.01 11.72 0.36
C ALA A 24 10.80 10.78 0.33
N TYR A 25 10.97 9.56 -0.18
CA TYR A 25 9.91 8.54 -0.10
C TYR A 25 9.95 7.86 1.27
N THR A 26 8.81 7.86 1.96
CA THR A 26 8.58 7.08 3.17
C THR A 26 7.83 5.81 2.80
N GLU A 27 8.31 4.68 3.31
CA GLU A 27 7.75 3.36 3.07
C GLU A 27 6.72 3.01 4.15
N MET A 28 5.57 2.47 3.72
CA MET A 28 4.57 1.86 4.59
C MET A 28 4.26 0.47 4.06
N VAL A 29 4.61 -0.56 4.84
CA VAL A 29 4.39 -1.96 4.47
C VAL A 29 3.14 -2.47 5.18
N PHE A 30 2.23 -3.05 4.40
CA PHE A 30 0.99 -3.65 4.86
C PHE A 30 1.02 -5.15 4.54
N ASN A 31 0.68 -5.97 5.52
CA ASN A 31 0.62 -7.42 5.40
C ASN A 31 -0.83 -7.90 5.28
N ARG A 32 -1.00 -9.20 5.08
CA ARG A 32 -2.30 -9.86 5.20
C ARG A 32 -3.04 -9.47 6.48
N GLY A 33 -4.29 -9.08 6.33
CA GLY A 33 -5.19 -8.62 7.37
C GLY A 33 -5.17 -7.10 7.56
N ASP A 34 -4.13 -6.42 7.07
CA ASP A 34 -4.03 -4.97 7.17
C ASP A 34 -4.91 -4.30 6.10
N THR A 35 -5.60 -3.25 6.51
CA THR A 35 -6.22 -2.30 5.58
C THR A 35 -5.14 -1.35 5.08
N VAL A 36 -4.92 -1.32 3.77
CA VAL A 36 -3.93 -0.44 3.16
C VAL A 36 -4.47 0.99 3.15
N THR A 37 -3.69 1.92 3.70
CA THR A 37 -4.06 3.34 3.76
C THR A 37 -3.22 4.16 2.78
N SER A 38 -3.89 4.97 1.97
CA SER A 38 -3.26 5.92 1.06
C SER A 38 -3.29 7.34 1.63
N PRO A 39 -2.13 8.00 1.82
CA PRO A 39 -2.08 9.43 2.11
C PRO A 39 -2.73 10.28 1.00
N THR A 40 -2.65 9.84 -0.26
CA THR A 40 -3.24 10.55 -1.40
C THR A 40 -4.74 10.28 -1.55
N PHE A 41 -5.20 9.09 -1.19
CA PHE A 41 -6.59 8.62 -1.32
C PHE A 41 -7.14 8.10 0.01
N PRO A 42 -7.40 8.96 1.01
CA PRO A 42 -7.75 8.53 2.37
C PRO A 42 -9.09 7.81 2.49
N GLN A 43 -9.95 7.92 1.48
CA GLN A 43 -11.24 7.21 1.44
C GLN A 43 -11.12 5.80 0.86
N TRP A 44 -10.00 5.47 0.22
CA TRP A 44 -9.77 4.15 -0.32
C TRP A 44 -9.27 3.22 0.78
N GLN A 45 -10.02 2.14 1.02
CA GLN A 45 -9.80 1.20 2.11
C GLN A 45 -10.05 -0.21 1.59
N LEU A 46 -8.98 -0.88 1.18
CA LEU A 46 -9.00 -2.31 0.88
C LEU A 46 -7.99 -3.02 1.77
N THR A 47 -8.33 -4.23 2.16
CA THR A 47 -7.36 -5.14 2.79
C THR A 47 -6.36 -5.64 1.76
N VAL A 48 -5.16 -6.01 2.20
CA VAL A 48 -4.14 -6.64 1.34
C VAL A 48 -4.71 -7.87 0.62
N GLU A 49 -5.53 -8.67 1.28
CA GLU A 49 -6.19 -9.83 0.68
C GLU A 49 -7.14 -9.47 -0.46
N GLU A 50 -7.93 -8.40 -0.31
CA GLU A 50 -8.85 -7.95 -1.35
C GLU A 50 -8.09 -7.44 -2.59
N MET A 51 -6.94 -6.78 -2.37
CA MET A 51 -6.08 -6.35 -3.47
C MET A 51 -5.43 -7.50 -4.23
N LEU A 52 -5.04 -8.57 -3.52
CA LEU A 52 -4.33 -9.71 -4.09
C LEU A 52 -5.24 -10.80 -4.69
N ARG A 53 -6.57 -10.60 -4.69
CA ARG A 53 -7.59 -11.58 -5.09
C ARG A 53 -7.89 -11.67 -6.60
N SER A 54 -7.02 -11.13 -7.46
CA SER A 54 -7.19 -11.10 -8.92
C SER A 54 -7.14 -12.47 -9.59
#